data_AF-A0A5R2MZM8-F1
#
_entry.id   AF-A0A5R2MZM8-F1
#
_cell.length_a   1.000
_cell.length_b   1.000
_cell.length_c   1.000
_cell.angle_alpha   90.00
_cell.angle_beta   90.00
_cell.angle_gamma   90.00
#
_symmetry.space_group_name_H-M   'P 1'
#
loop_
_entity.id
_entity.type
_entity.pdbx_description
1 polymer ?
#
loop_
_entity_poly.entity_id
_entity_poly.type
_entity_poly.pdbx_seq_one_letter_code
_entity_poly.pdbx_strand_id
1 'polypeptide(L)' 'GEFVSLQIDDPTFAQPIRAYLFQNGADKKSWSLQWSRLRDRVEKD' A
#
# COMPACT_ATOMS: atom_id res chain seq x y z
N GLY A 1 -10.07 2.89 -13.48
CA GLY A 1 -9.91 1.42 -13.42
C GLY A 1 -10.33 0.96 -12.05
N GLU A 2 -10.84 -0.27 -11.95
CA GLU A 2 -11.18 -0.90 -10.67
C GLU A 2 -9.93 -0.90 -9.76
N PHE A 3 -10.10 -0.45 -8.52
CA PHE A 3 -9.03 -0.50 -7.53
C PHE A 3 -9.57 -0.89 -6.16
N VAL A 4 -8.72 -1.57 -5.38
CA VAL A 4 -9.02 -2.00 -4.02
C VAL A 4 -8.11 -1.26 -3.07
N SER A 5 -8.70 -0.52 -2.11
CA SER A 5 -7.96 0.07 -1.00
C SER A 5 -7.82 -0.93 0.14
N LEU A 6 -6.60 -1.15 0.61
CA LEU A 6 -6.26 -2.06 1.68
C LEU A 6 -5.45 -1.28 2.74
N GLN A 7 -5.74 -1.51 4.01
CA GLN A 7 -4.94 -0.99 5.10
C GLN A 7 -4.30 -2.16 5.84
N ILE A 8 -2.97 -2.19 5.89
CA ILE A 8 -2.21 -3.17 6.64
C ILE A 8 -1.86 -2.52 7.97
N ASP A 9 -2.67 -2.85 8.97
CA ASP A 9 -2.41 -2.58 10.37
C ASP A 9 -1.79 -3.86 10.94
N ASP A 10 -0.50 -3.81 11.22
CA ASP A 10 0.20 -4.90 11.89
C ASP A 10 1.01 -4.29 13.03
N PRO A 11 0.98 -4.88 14.24
CA PRO A 11 1.61 -4.33 15.43
C PRO A 11 3.14 -4.26 15.32
N THR A 12 3.77 -4.93 14.34
CA THR A 12 5.20 -4.81 14.04
C THR A 12 5.53 -3.57 13.20
N PHE A 13 4.54 -2.95 12.55
CA PHE A 13 4.72 -1.67 11.88
C PHE A 13 4.44 -0.52 12.85
N ALA A 14 5.37 0.44 12.93
CA ALA A 14 5.20 1.66 13.72
C ALA A 14 3.95 2.47 13.31
N GLN A 15 3.44 2.24 12.10
CA GLN A 15 2.27 2.90 11.57
C GLN A 15 1.63 2.07 10.44
N PRO A 16 0.29 2.15 10.30
CA PRO A 16 -0.44 1.39 9.30
C PRO A 16 -0.01 1.74 7.88
N ILE A 17 0.15 0.72 7.03
CA ILE A 17 0.52 0.89 5.63
C ILE A 17 -0.74 0.95 4.79
N ARG A 18 -0.89 2.00 4.00
CA ARG A 18 -1.97 2.09 3.00
C ARG A 18 -1.49 1.51 1.69
N ALA A 19 -2.22 0.53 1.19
CA ALA A 19 -2.00 -0.15 -0.06
C ALA A 19 -3.21 0.04 -0.99
N TYR A 20 -2.94 0.19 -2.27
CA TYR A 20 -3.92 0.34 -3.32
C TYR A 20 -3.58 -0.64 -4.42
N LEU A 21 -4.50 -1.55 -4.70
CA LEU A 21 -4.35 -2.56 -5.73
C LEU A 21 -5.16 -2.11 -6.95
N PHE A 22 -4.49 -1.75 -8.04
CA PHE A 22 -5.13 -1.31 -9.27
C PHE A 22 -5.19 -2.46 -10.27
N GLN A 23 -6.38 -2.79 -10.75
CA GLN A 23 -6.53 -3.82 -11.78
C GLN A 23 -6.07 -3.25 -13.13
N ASN A 24 -5.12 -3.92 -13.79
CA ASN A 24 -4.63 -3.48 -15.08
C ASN A 24 -5.60 -3.93 -16.19
N GLY A 25 -6.12 -2.98 -16.97
CA GLY A 25 -7.25 -3.24 -17.88
C GLY A 25 -6.96 -4.22 -19.02
N ALA A 26 -5.68 -4.44 -19.36
CA ALA A 26 -5.27 -5.35 -20.42
C ALA A 26 -5.29 -6.83 -20.00
N ASP A 27 -5.09 -7.12 -18.71
CA ASP A 27 -5.02 -8.48 -18.20
C ASP A 27 -5.64 -8.48 -16.79
N LYS A 28 -6.85 -9.02 -16.64
CA LYS A 28 -7.57 -9.04 -15.35
C LYS A 28 -6.81 -9.76 -14.23
N LYS A 29 -5.71 -10.46 -14.55
CA LYS A 29 -4.80 -11.10 -13.59
C LYS A 29 -3.61 -10.22 -13.21
N SER A 30 -3.36 -9.14 -13.94
CA SER A 30 -2.30 -8.19 -13.64
C SER A 30 -2.82 -7.10 -12.73
N TRP A 31 -2.28 -7.03 -11.52
CA TRP A 31 -2.61 -6.01 -10.54
C TRP A 31 -1.36 -5.21 -10.18
N SER A 32 -1.51 -3.90 -10.11
CA SER A 32 -0.45 -3.00 -9.67
C SER A 32 -0.67 -2.64 -8.21
N LEU A 33 0.24 -3.04 -7.34
CA LEU A 33 0.23 -2.69 -5.92
C LEU A 33 0.98 -1.37 -5.72
N GLN A 34 0.25 -0.32 -5.37
CA GLN A 34 0.78 0.98 -4.97
C GLN A 34 0.63 1.10 -3.45
N TRP A 35 1.75 1.10 -2.73
CA TRP A 35 1.74 1.31 -1.28
C TRP A 35 2.48 2.60 -0.90
N SER A 36 1.95 3.29 0.10
CA SER A 36 2.60 4.48 0.65
C SER A 36 2.93 4.18 2.10
N ARG A 37 4.23 3.99 2.37
CA ARG A 37 4.75 4.07 3.72
C ARG A 37 5.03 5.53 4.00
N LEU A 38 4.22 6.16 4.86
CA LEU A 38 4.70 7.34 5.56
C LEU A 38 5.95 6.84 6.31
N ARG A 39 7.15 7.27 5.94
CA ARG A 39 8.25 7.10 6.89
C ARG A 39 7.97 8.17 7.91
N ASP A 40 7.55 7.78 9.10
CA ASP A 40 7.70 8.68 10.22
C ASP A 40 9.16 9.13 10.16
N ARG A 41 9.34 10.44 9.98
CA ARG A 41 10.65 11.08 10.03
C ARG A 41 11.07 11.01 11.50
N VAL A 42 11.41 9.80 11.96
CA VAL A 42 12.33 9.63 13.07
C VAL A 42 13.69 10.01 12.50
N GLU A 43 13.94 11.32 12.49
CA GLU A 43 15.28 11.83 12.71
C GLU A 43 15.73 11.36 14.10
N LYS A 44 16.68 10.43 14.12
CA LYS A 44 17.69 10.13 15.16
C LYS A 44 18.14 8.67 14.94
N ASP A 45 19.39 8.33 14.70
CA ASP A 45 20.70 8.91 15.05
C ASP A 45 21.71 8.58 13.93
#